data_AF-A0AAN0JZC7-F1
#
_entry.id   AF-A0AAN0JZC7-F1
#
_cell.length_a   1.000
_cell.length_b   1.000
_cell.length_c   1.000
_cell.angle_alpha   90.00
_cell.angle_beta   90.00
_cell.angle_gamma   90.00
#
_symmetry.space_group_name_H-M   'P 1'
#
loop_
_entity.id
_entity.type
_entity.pdbx_description
1 polymer ?
#
loop_
_entity_poly.entity_id
_entity_poly.type
_entity_poly.pdbx_seq_one_letter_code
_entity_poly.pdbx_strand_id
1 'polypeptide(L)' 'MKFSHILFSHLTPEWRAHYIDYDALKVLVYKMVSQDWTKKDEDDLDQLIPPVDEDKQTEFFDEIQRQLDGVNSFYRGT' A
#
# COMPACT_ATOMS: atom_id res chain seq x y z
N MET A 1 -2.11 12.01 1.33
CA MET A 1 -2.81 12.06 2.64
C MET A 1 -1.82 12.05 3.79
N LYS A 2 -2.16 12.62 4.96
CA LYS A 2 -1.30 12.67 6.17
C LYS A 2 -1.46 11.45 7.10
N PHE A 3 -2.11 10.39 6.66
CA PHE A 3 -2.41 9.23 7.51
C PHE A 3 -1.16 8.53 8.04
N SER A 4 -0.06 8.44 7.27
CA SER A 4 1.20 7.87 7.77
C SER A 4 1.68 8.58 9.02
N HIS A 5 1.59 9.91 9.06
CA HIS A 5 1.96 10.71 10.23
C HIS A 5 1.06 10.43 11.45
N ILE A 6 -0.26 10.35 11.22
CA ILE A 6 -1.23 10.03 12.27
C ILE A 6 -0.98 8.62 12.82
N LEU A 7 -0.77 7.65 11.93
CA LEU A 7 -0.46 6.28 12.34
C LEU A 7 0.76 6.27 13.26
N PHE A 8 1.88 6.86 12.82
CA PHE A 8 3.11 6.91 13.60
C PHE A 8 3.00 7.65 14.95
N SER A 9 2.17 8.70 15.05
CA SER A 9 2.00 9.45 16.30
C SER A 9 1.14 8.75 17.34
N HIS A 10 0.35 7.75 16.92
CA HIS A 10 -0.59 7.02 17.79
C HIS A 10 -0.18 5.55 18.04
N LEU A 11 1.01 5.12 17.60
CA LEU A 11 1.49 3.76 17.84
C LEU A 11 1.89 3.55 19.30
N THR A 12 1.49 2.42 19.86
CA THR A 12 2.13 1.87 21.06
C THR A 12 3.58 1.48 20.70
N PRO A 13 4.62 2.07 21.33
CA PRO A 13 6.02 1.88 20.92
C PRO A 13 6.46 0.42 20.87
N GLU A 14 6.01 -0.38 21.83
CA GLU A 14 6.35 -1.80 21.98
C GLU A 14 5.79 -2.64 20.83
N TRP A 15 4.75 -2.16 20.15
CA TRP A 15 4.03 -2.91 19.11
C TRP A 15 4.34 -2.42 17.71
N ARG A 16 5.27 -1.47 17.57
CA ARG A 16 5.56 -0.77 16.30
C ARG A 16 5.78 -1.72 15.13
N ALA A 17 6.46 -2.85 15.35
CA ALA A 17 6.75 -3.86 14.33
C ALA A 17 5.52 -4.69 13.89
N HIS A 18 4.42 -4.63 14.63
CA HIS A 18 3.19 -5.37 14.36
C HIS A 18 2.09 -4.52 13.72
N TYR A 19 2.32 -3.22 13.56
CA TYR A 19 1.43 -2.37 12.77
C TYR A 19 1.72 -2.52 11.28
N ILE A 20 0.71 -2.22 10.47
CA ILE A 20 0.81 -2.15 9.02
C ILE A 20 1.91 -1.20 8.56
N ASP A 21 2.77 -1.64 7.65
CA ASP A 21 3.75 -0.77 6.98
C ASP A 21 3.06 0.07 5.89
N TYR A 22 2.36 1.11 6.34
CA TYR A 22 1.56 1.97 5.47
C TYR A 22 2.40 2.74 4.44
N ASP A 23 3.65 3.11 4.77
CA ASP A 23 4.52 3.81 3.82
C ASP A 23 5.09 2.85 2.76
N ALA A 24 5.43 1.60 3.11
CA ALA A 24 5.81 0.60 2.12
C ALA A 24 4.68 0.29 1.11
N LEU A 25 3.44 0.14 1.60
CA LEU A 25 2.27 -0.06 0.73
C LEU A 25 2.05 1.12 -0.22
N LYS A 26 2.24 2.36 0.25
CA LYS A 26 2.21 3.54 -0.62
C LYS A 26 3.27 3.48 -1.70
N VAL A 27 4.51 3.10 -1.36
CA VAL A 27 5.60 2.94 -2.34
C VAL A 27 5.24 1.90 -3.40
N LEU A 28 4.61 0.78 -3.01
CA LEU A 28 4.14 -0.24 -3.95
C LEU A 28 3.07 0.32 -4.90
N VAL A 29 2.06 1.02 -4.38
CA VAL A 29 1.05 1.69 -5.22
C VAL A 29 1.69 2.70 -6.17
N TYR A 30 2.65 3.49 -5.69
CA TYR A 30 3.38 4.41 -6.57
C TYR A 30 4.15 3.68 -7.66
N LYS A 31 4.80 2.54 -7.38
CA LYS A 31 5.50 1.74 -8.40
C LYS A 31 4.56 1.14 -9.43
N MET A 32 3.35 0.73 -9.04
CA MET A 32 2.31 0.25 -9.94
C MET A 32 1.79 1.33 -10.87
N VAL A 33 1.60 2.53 -10.31
CA VAL A 33 1.02 3.70 -10.98
C VAL A 33 2.06 4.44 -11.84
N SER A 34 3.32 4.56 -11.39
CA SER A 34 4.33 5.45 -11.98
C SER A 34 4.86 5.05 -13.37
N GLN A 35 4.37 3.97 -13.99
CA GLN A 35 4.93 3.54 -15.27
C GLN A 35 4.53 4.35 -16.51
N ASP A 36 3.54 5.26 -16.54
CA ASP A 36 3.38 6.20 -17.68
C ASP A 36 2.32 7.32 -17.51
N TRP A 37 2.22 7.96 -16.33
CA TRP A 37 1.17 8.96 -16.10
C TRP A 37 1.52 10.36 -16.62
N THR A 38 2.78 10.60 -16.97
CA THR A 38 3.26 11.92 -17.46
C THR A 38 2.98 12.17 -18.94
N LYS A 39 2.30 11.26 -19.66
CA LYS A 39 2.13 11.35 -21.12
C LYS A 39 0.69 11.50 -21.63
N LYS A 40 -0.34 11.57 -20.77
CA LYS A 40 -1.73 11.58 -21.25
C LYS A 40 -2.43 12.91 -20.93
N ASP A 41 -3.03 13.48 -21.97
CA ASP A 41 -3.82 14.71 -21.94
C ASP A 41 -4.98 14.59 -20.94
N GLU A 42 -5.32 15.70 -20.27
CA GLU A 42 -6.29 15.77 -19.15
C GLU A 42 -7.74 15.36 -19.53
N ASP A 43 -8.05 15.22 -20.82
CA ASP A 43 -9.40 15.04 -21.33
C ASP A 43 -9.94 13.60 -21.31
N ASP A 44 -9.12 12.59 -20.97
CA ASP A 44 -9.50 11.17 -21.04
C ASP A 44 -9.29 10.44 -19.70
N LEU A 45 -10.14 10.76 -18.71
CA LEU A 45 -10.18 10.13 -17.37
C LEU A 45 -10.33 8.60 -17.43
N ASP A 46 -11.01 8.06 -18.45
CA ASP A 46 -11.18 6.63 -18.63
C ASP A 46 -9.90 5.93 -19.18
N GLN A 47 -8.95 6.69 -19.72
CA GLN A 47 -7.63 6.19 -20.15
C GLN A 47 -6.51 6.38 -19.12
N LEU A 48 -6.81 7.06 -18.01
CA LEU A 48 -5.89 7.36 -16.90
C LEU A 48 -5.67 6.16 -15.97
N ILE A 49 -6.52 5.14 -16.05
CA ILE A 49 -6.31 3.86 -15.39
C ILE A 49 -5.68 2.92 -16.43
N PRO A 50 -4.34 2.83 -16.52
CA PRO A 50 -3.72 1.82 -17.36
C PRO A 50 -4.22 0.44 -16.91
N PRO A 51 -4.32 -0.54 -17.83
CA PRO A 51 -4.58 -1.92 -17.45
C PRO A 51 -3.54 -2.30 -16.39
N VAL A 52 -4.03 -2.64 -15.21
CA VAL A 52 -3.17 -2.94 -14.09
C VAL A 52 -2.45 -4.24 -14.42
N ASP A 53 -1.13 -4.15 -14.47
CA ASP A 53 -0.24 -5.29 -14.62
C ASP A 53 -0.57 -6.34 -13.54
N GLU A 54 -1.09 -7.50 -13.98
CA GLU A 54 -1.58 -8.57 -13.10
C GLU A 54 -0.47 -9.07 -12.14
N ASP A 55 0.78 -9.06 -12.59
CA ASP A 55 1.93 -9.46 -11.76
C ASP A 55 2.17 -8.45 -10.65
N LYS A 56 2.11 -7.15 -10.97
CA LYS A 56 2.22 -6.10 -9.94
C LYS A 56 1.02 -6.09 -9.00
N GLN A 57 -0.17 -6.44 -9.50
CA GLN A 57 -1.36 -6.59 -8.68
C GLN A 57 -1.19 -7.75 -7.69
N THR A 58 -0.64 -8.86 -8.15
CA THR A 58 -0.31 -10.02 -7.31
C THR A 58 0.70 -9.64 -6.23
N GLU A 59 1.80 -8.96 -6.59
CA GLU A 59 2.78 -8.44 -5.61
C GLU A 59 2.13 -7.56 -4.53
N PHE A 60 1.18 -6.71 -4.93
CA PHE A 60 0.43 -5.88 -3.99
C PHE A 60 -0.39 -6.69 -3.00
N PHE A 61 -1.17 -7.65 -3.51
CA PHE A 61 -2.07 -8.46 -2.69
C PHE A 61 -1.30 -9.41 -1.79
N ASP A 62 -0.18 -9.95 -2.25
CA ASP A 62 0.71 -10.77 -1.44
C ASP A 62 1.29 -9.97 -0.26
N GLU A 63 1.72 -8.73 -0.49
CA GLU A 63 2.21 -7.86 0.58
C GLU A 63 1.09 -7.46 1.55
N ILE A 64 -0.12 -7.15 1.05
CA ILE A 64 -1.29 -6.90 1.92
C ILE A 64 -1.60 -8.11 2.77
N GLN A 65 -1.61 -9.31 2.18
CA GLN A 65 -1.92 -10.54 2.88
C GLN A 65 -0.88 -10.80 3.98
N ARG A 66 0.41 -10.62 3.68
CA ARG A 66 1.51 -10.75 4.64
C ARG A 66 1.35 -9.77 5.83
N GLN A 67 0.99 -8.52 5.56
CA GLN A 67 0.76 -7.50 6.60
C GLN A 67 -0.47 -7.84 7.45
N LEU A 68 -1.56 -8.29 6.82
CA LEU A 68 -2.78 -8.73 7.49
C LEU A 68 -2.52 -9.92 8.41
N ASP A 69 -1.76 -10.92 7.94
CA ASP A 69 -1.39 -12.09 8.74
C ASP A 69 -0.53 -11.70 9.94
N GLY A 70 0.41 -10.77 9.77
CA GLY A 70 1.22 -10.22 10.86
C GLY A 70 0.36 -9.54 11.95
N VAL A 71 -0.57 -8.67 11.55
CA VAL A 71 -1.50 -8.01 12.47
C VAL A 71 -2.40 -9.03 13.17
N ASN A 72 -2.92 -10.01 12.42
CA ASN A 72 -3.80 -11.05 12.97
C ASN A 72 -3.07 -11.95 13.96
N SER A 73 -1.86 -12.41 13.66
CA SER A 73 -1.04 -13.23 14.57
C SER A 73 -0.76 -12.48 15.87
N PHE A 74 -0.32 -11.21 15.76
CA PHE A 74 -0.08 -10.38 16.93
C PHE A 74 -1.35 -10.17 17.78
N TYR A 75 -2.48 -9.84 17.14
CA TYR A 75 -3.74 -9.59 17.85
C TYR A 75 -4.31 -10.86 18.50
N ARG A 76 -4.18 -12.02 17.85
CA ARG A 76 -4.66 -13.31 18.36
C ARG A 76 -3.73 -13.94 19.40
N GLY A 77 -2.48 -13.47 19.50
CA GLY A 77 -1.47 -14.04 20.39
C GLY A 77 -1.01 -15.45 20.00
N THR A 78 -1.11 -15.79 18.72
CA THR A 78 -0.70 -17.09 18.13
C THR A 78 0.57 -16.96 17.32
#